data_AF-A0A8S3IX04-F1
#
_entry.id   AF-A0A8S3IX04-F1
#
_cell.length_a   1.000
_cell.length_b   1.000
_cell.length_c   1.000
_cell.angle_alpha   90.00
_cell.angle_beta   90.00
_cell.angle_gamma   90.00
#
_symmetry.space_group_name_H-M   'P 1'
#
loop_
_entity.id
_entity.type
_entity.pdbx_description
1 polymer ?
#
loop_
_entity_poly.entity_id
_entity_poly.type
_entity_poly.pdbx_seq_one_letter_code
_entity_poly.pdbx_strand_id
1 'polypeptide(L)'
;MPRIIRVFLILTVQLLHPHYVLVILHELRRLLKTLPNVNVVSTHLTKFVTVVGDLHGSLADLMIIFHKNGLPSNENPYIFNGDIVDRGFQSIEIFILISVALIVYPSNVYLNRGNHEDHVLNL
;
A
#
# COMPACT_ATOMS: atom_id res chain seq x y z
N MET A 1 -12.38 -0.89 12.91
CA MET A 1 -11.00 -1.17 13.36
C MET A 1 -10.58 -2.66 13.35
N PRO A 2 -11.35 -3.66 13.85
CA PRO A 2 -10.84 -5.05 13.93
C PRO A 2 -10.74 -5.81 12.58
N ARG A 3 -11.37 -5.32 11.50
CA ARG A 3 -11.36 -6.01 10.18
C ARG A 3 -10.06 -5.83 9.39
N ILE A 4 -9.36 -4.71 9.55
CA ILE A 4 -8.17 -4.36 8.74
C ILE A 4 -6.93 -5.08 9.26
N ILE A 5 -6.73 -5.09 10.58
CA ILE A 5 -5.68 -5.92 11.21
C ILE A 5 -5.86 -7.38 10.78
N ARG A 6 -7.11 -7.86 10.67
CA ARG A 6 -7.40 -9.20 10.19
C ARG A 6 -6.95 -9.42 8.74
N VAL A 7 -7.12 -8.44 7.83
CA VAL A 7 -6.61 -8.53 6.45
C VAL A 7 -5.07 -8.54 6.42
N PHE A 8 -4.43 -7.67 7.21
CA PHE A 8 -2.96 -7.66 7.37
C PHE A 8 -2.42 -8.99 7.93
N LEU A 9 -3.12 -9.61 8.88
CA LEU A 9 -2.74 -10.88 9.49
C LEU A 9 -3.04 -12.09 8.60
N ILE A 10 -4.05 -12.01 7.73
CA ILE A 10 -4.41 -13.09 6.80
C ILE A 10 -3.38 -13.18 5.68
N LEU A 11 -2.97 -12.04 5.11
CA LEU A 11 -2.05 -12.01 3.96
C LEU A 11 -0.63 -12.48 4.29
N THR A 12 -0.24 -12.55 5.56
CA THR A 12 1.07 -13.09 5.98
C THR A 12 1.08 -14.60 6.14
N VAL A 13 -0.08 -15.28 6.13
CA VAL A 13 -0.18 -16.72 6.46
C VAL A 13 -1.08 -17.52 5.51
N GLN A 14 -2.02 -16.89 4.80
CA GLN A 14 -3.00 -17.55 3.93
C GLN A 14 -3.31 -16.74 2.67
N LEU A 15 -3.53 -17.46 1.56
CA LEU A 15 -3.98 -16.87 0.31
C LEU A 15 -5.36 -16.22 0.47
N LEU A 16 -5.49 -14.98 0.00
CA LEU A 16 -6.78 -14.30 -0.04
C LEU A 16 -7.64 -14.86 -1.17
N HIS A 17 -8.92 -15.16 -0.88
CA HIS A 17 -9.83 -15.66 -1.91
C HIS A 17 -9.96 -14.64 -3.08
N PRO A 18 -9.92 -15.08 -4.36
CA PRO A 18 -9.88 -14.18 -5.51
C PRO A 18 -11.01 -13.14 -5.56
N HIS A 19 -12.20 -13.50 -5.08
CA HIS A 19 -13.32 -12.56 -4.92
C HIS A 19 -12.92 -11.29 -4.14
N TYR A 20 -12.21 -11.43 -3.02
CA TYR A 20 -11.79 -10.28 -2.21
C TYR A 20 -10.69 -9.47 -2.89
N VAL A 21 -9.77 -10.14 -3.61
CA VAL A 21 -8.75 -9.47 -4.43
C VAL A 21 -9.44 -8.58 -5.47
N LEU A 22 -10.41 -9.11 -6.21
CA LEU A 22 -11.17 -8.35 -7.21
C LEU A 22 -11.91 -7.15 -6.61
N VAL A 23 -12.52 -7.32 -5.44
CA VAL A 23 -13.19 -6.21 -4.72
C VAL A 23 -12.18 -5.12 -4.35
N ILE A 24 -11.03 -5.49 -3.79
CA ILE A 24 -9.97 -4.53 -3.42
C ILE A 24 -9.50 -3.76 -4.65
N LEU A 25 -9.21 -4.45 -5.77
CA LEU A 25 -8.75 -3.83 -7.00
C LEU A 25 -9.82 -2.90 -7.62
N HIS A 26 -11.10 -3.28 -7.54
CA HIS A 26 -12.21 -2.44 -8.00
C HIS A 26 -12.30 -1.14 -7.19
N GLU A 27 -12.26 -1.26 -5.87
CA GLU A 27 -12.33 -0.12 -4.96
C GLU A 27 -11.12 0.80 -5.08
N LEU A 28 -9.92 0.23 -5.18
CA LEU A 28 -8.69 0.96 -5.43
C LEU A 28 -8.78 1.77 -6.71
N ARG A 29 -9.19 1.13 -7.82
CA ARG A 29 -9.33 1.80 -9.12
C ARG A 29 -10.32 2.97 -9.04
N ARG A 30 -11.42 2.81 -8.31
CA ARG A 30 -12.41 3.87 -8.12
C ARG A 30 -11.82 5.04 -7.35
N LEU A 31 -11.11 4.78 -6.26
CA LEU A 31 -10.43 5.80 -5.45
C LEU A 31 -9.36 6.54 -6.26
N LEU A 32 -8.43 5.82 -6.90
CA LEU A 32 -7.32 6.42 -7.65
C LEU A 32 -7.80 7.36 -8.76
N LYS A 33 -8.93 7.05 -9.42
CA LYS A 33 -9.53 7.92 -10.44
C LYS A 33 -10.03 9.26 -9.91
N THR A 34 -10.31 9.36 -8.61
CA THR A 34 -10.77 10.60 -7.97
C THR A 34 -9.63 11.46 -7.44
N LEU A 35 -8.43 10.92 -7.33
CA LEU A 35 -7.28 11.64 -6.79
C LEU A 35 -6.61 12.52 -7.86
N PRO A 36 -6.03 13.67 -7.45
CA PRO A 36 -5.22 14.48 -8.35
C PRO A 36 -3.89 13.78 -8.66
N ASN A 37 -3.25 14.18 -9.77
CA ASN A 37 -1.92 13.71 -10.13
C ASN A 37 -0.83 14.13 -9.11
N VAL A 38 -1.07 15.24 -8.38
CA VAL A 38 -0.17 15.76 -7.35
C VAL A 38 -0.95 15.87 -6.04
N ASN A 39 -0.53 15.09 -5.04
CA ASN A 39 -1.09 15.11 -3.70
C ASN A 39 -0.23 15.99 -2.79
N VAL A 40 -0.89 16.83 -1.97
CA VAL A 40 -0.22 17.67 -0.97
C VAL A 40 -0.40 17.02 0.40
N VAL A 41 0.72 16.60 1.00
CA VAL A 41 0.72 15.95 2.32
C VAL A 41 0.99 17.00 3.40
N SER A 42 0.11 17.07 4.41
CA SER A 42 0.30 17.93 5.57
C SER A 42 0.78 17.14 6.78
N THR A 43 1.87 17.58 7.40
CA THR A 43 2.40 17.02 8.65
C THR A 43 1.91 17.80 9.88
N HIS A 44 0.98 18.75 9.72
CA HIS A 44 0.56 19.61 10.83
C HIS A 44 0.02 18.83 12.04
N LEU A 45 -0.79 17.78 11.77
CA LEU A 45 -1.43 16.96 12.80
C LEU A 45 -0.48 15.90 13.36
N THR A 46 0.25 15.18 12.51
CA THR A 46 1.06 14.02 12.89
C THR A 46 2.50 14.39 13.24
N LYS A 47 2.96 15.58 12.86
CA LYS A 47 4.34 16.09 12.97
C LYS A 47 5.39 15.35 12.14
N PHE A 48 5.07 14.19 11.61
CA PHE A 48 5.93 13.40 10.73
C PHE A 48 5.12 12.67 9.65
N VAL A 49 5.83 12.13 8.68
CA VAL A 49 5.32 11.19 7.67
C VAL A 49 6.41 10.18 7.36
N THR A 50 6.05 8.90 7.21
CA THR A 50 6.99 7.86 6.79
C THR A 50 7.01 7.80 5.26
N VAL A 51 8.18 7.99 4.66
CA VAL A 51 8.37 7.81 3.21
C VAL A 51 9.09 6.48 2.98
N VAL A 52 8.45 5.59 2.22
CA VAL A 52 8.94 4.28 1.85
C VAL A 52 9.35 4.32 0.38
N GLY A 53 10.61 3.96 0.10
CA GLY A 53 11.10 3.80 -1.27
C GLY A 53 10.75 2.42 -1.83
N ASP A 54 11.54 1.98 -2.79
CA ASP A 54 11.32 0.76 -3.56
C ASP A 54 11.25 -0.47 -2.65
N LEU A 55 10.28 -1.35 -2.94
CA LEU A 55 10.09 -2.61 -2.22
C LEU A 55 10.39 -3.82 -3.09
N HIS A 56 10.26 -3.69 -4.41
CA HIS A 56 10.58 -4.74 -5.39
C HIS A 56 10.10 -6.14 -4.98
N GLY A 57 8.83 -6.25 -4.58
CA GLY A 57 8.22 -7.53 -4.23
C GLY A 57 8.76 -8.18 -2.95
N SER A 58 9.47 -7.46 -2.08
CA SER A 58 9.94 -7.94 -0.76
C SER A 58 8.93 -7.67 0.36
N LEU A 59 8.09 -8.66 0.67
CA LEU A 59 7.10 -8.53 1.75
C LEU A 59 7.80 -8.44 3.11
N ALA A 60 8.93 -9.12 3.29
CA ALA A 60 9.71 -9.07 4.52
C ALA A 60 10.13 -7.64 4.87
N ASP A 61 10.59 -6.86 3.88
CA ASP A 61 11.01 -5.47 4.10
C ASP A 61 9.82 -4.59 4.47
N LEU A 62 8.67 -4.75 3.79
CA LEU A 62 7.44 -4.05 4.16
C LEU A 62 7.02 -4.37 5.61
N MET A 63 7.08 -5.65 6.00
CA MET A 63 6.74 -6.06 7.36
C MET A 63 7.71 -5.53 8.41
N ILE A 64 9.01 -5.43 8.10
CA ILE A 64 10.01 -4.81 8.97
C ILE A 64 9.71 -3.32 9.13
N ILE A 65 9.36 -2.62 8.06
CA ILE A 65 8.97 -1.20 8.10
C ILE A 65 7.76 -1.03 9.01
N PHE A 66 6.71 -1.84 8.86
CA PHE A 66 5.53 -1.78 9.72
C PHE A 66 5.82 -2.15 11.17
N HIS A 67 6.75 -3.09 11.40
CA HIS A 67 7.16 -3.44 12.76
C HIS A 67 7.90 -2.27 13.44
N LYS A 68 8.78 -1.56 12.72
CA LYS A 68 9.58 -0.46 13.27
C LYS A 68 8.81 0.85 13.40
N ASN A 69 7.99 1.18 12.41
CA ASN A 69 7.34 2.49 12.29
C ASN A 69 5.84 2.43 12.63
N GLY A 70 5.30 1.25 12.94
CA GLY A 70 3.88 1.03 13.16
C GLY A 70 3.11 0.78 11.85
N LEU A 71 1.84 0.39 11.98
CA LEU A 71 0.96 0.24 10.81
C LEU A 71 0.42 1.61 10.36
N PRO A 72 0.03 1.75 9.08
CA PRO A 72 -0.67 2.94 8.61
C PRO A 72 -1.94 3.22 9.41
N SER A 73 -2.15 4.48 9.77
CA SER A 73 -3.33 4.95 10.48
C SER A 73 -3.55 6.45 10.25
N ASN A 74 -4.63 7.01 10.81
CA ASN A 74 -4.85 8.46 10.81
C ASN A 74 -3.75 9.25 11.55
N GLU A 75 -3.05 8.61 12.48
CA GLU A 75 -1.98 9.21 13.28
C GLU A 75 -0.58 8.86 12.75
N ASN A 76 -0.50 7.90 11.81
CA ASN A 76 0.76 7.38 11.27
C ASN A 76 0.70 7.33 9.73
N PRO A 77 0.98 8.46 9.05
CA PRO A 77 0.83 8.57 7.60
C PRO A 77 2.03 8.00 6.84
N TYR A 78 1.76 7.48 5.64
CA TYR A 78 2.74 6.83 4.78
C TYR A 78 2.70 7.39 3.36
N ILE A 79 3.87 7.51 2.73
CA ILE A 79 4.03 7.73 1.30
C ILE A 79 4.84 6.54 0.75
N PHE A 80 4.25 5.75 -0.14
CA PHE A 80 4.95 4.71 -0.90
C PHE A 80 5.36 5.28 -2.25
N ASN A 81 6.68 5.34 -2.51
CA ASN A 81 7.24 6.09 -3.63
C ASN A 81 7.53 5.25 -4.88
N GLY A 82 6.59 4.36 -5.25
CA GLY A 82 6.70 3.52 -6.45
C GLY A 82 7.63 2.32 -6.28
N ASP A 83 7.81 1.58 -7.37
CA ASP A 83 8.69 0.40 -7.47
C ASP A 83 8.38 -0.65 -6.38
N ILE A 84 7.08 -0.89 -6.23
CA ILE A 84 6.50 -1.78 -5.25
C ILE A 84 6.54 -3.22 -5.75
N VAL A 85 6.28 -3.37 -7.05
CA VAL A 85 6.24 -4.65 -7.75
C VAL A 85 7.57 -4.95 -8.45
N ASP A 86 7.61 -6.07 -9.17
CA ASP A 86 8.76 -6.63 -9.87
C ASP A 86 9.89 -7.18 -8.99
N ARG A 87 10.71 -8.05 -9.57
CA ARG A 87 11.90 -8.74 -9.02
C ARG A 87 11.65 -9.72 -7.87
N GLY A 88 10.79 -9.38 -6.92
CA GLY A 88 10.42 -10.22 -5.79
C GLY A 88 9.18 -11.08 -6.02
N PHE A 89 9.10 -12.21 -5.32
CA PHE A 89 8.02 -13.20 -5.45
C PHE A 89 6.70 -12.78 -4.79
N GLN A 90 6.68 -11.71 -3.99
CA GLN A 90 5.54 -11.34 -3.14
C GLN A 90 4.92 -9.99 -3.56
N SER A 91 5.03 -9.67 -4.85
CA SER A 91 4.55 -8.41 -5.44
C SER A 91 3.04 -8.22 -5.24
N ILE A 92 2.24 -9.29 -5.37
CA ILE A 92 0.78 -9.23 -5.21
C ILE A 92 0.42 -8.94 -3.76
N GLU A 93 1.05 -9.62 -2.81
CA GLU A 93 0.79 -9.47 -1.38
C GLU A 93 1.06 -8.03 -0.92
N ILE A 94 2.21 -7.48 -1.31
CA ILE A 94 2.60 -6.09 -1.01
C ILE A 94 1.59 -5.13 -1.65
N PHE A 95 1.31 -5.29 -2.94
CA PHE A 95 0.39 -4.41 -3.64
C PHE A 95 -1.00 -4.41 -2.99
N ILE A 96 -1.53 -5.58 -2.61
CA ILE A 96 -2.82 -5.69 -1.93
C ILE A 96 -2.79 -5.06 -0.54
N LEU A 97 -1.72 -5.23 0.24
CA LEU A 97 -1.58 -4.60 1.56
C LEU A 97 -1.58 -3.07 1.47
N ILE A 98 -0.79 -2.51 0.55
CA ILE A 98 -0.72 -1.06 0.31
C ILE A 98 -2.06 -0.54 -0.22
N SER A 99 -2.71 -1.27 -1.13
CA SER A 99 -4.03 -0.91 -1.66
C SER A 99 -5.09 -0.82 -0.57
N VAL A 100 -5.11 -1.80 0.36
CA VAL A 100 -6.03 -1.78 1.50
C VAL A 100 -5.73 -0.60 2.42
N ALA A 101 -4.47 -0.32 2.71
CA ALA A 101 -4.08 0.84 3.52
C ALA A 101 -4.54 2.17 2.88
N LEU A 102 -4.38 2.30 1.56
CA LEU A 102 -4.81 3.48 0.80
C LEU A 102 -6.34 3.64 0.79
N ILE A 103 -7.09 2.54 0.59
CA ILE A 103 -8.57 2.57 0.63
C ILE A 103 -9.09 2.97 2.01
N VAL A 104 -8.46 2.48 3.07
CA VAL A 104 -8.90 2.69 4.44
C VAL A 104 -8.52 4.09 4.95
N TYR A 105 -7.34 4.58 4.57
CA TYR A 105 -6.79 5.85 5.04
C TYR A 105 -6.43 6.77 3.86
N PRO A 106 -7.41 7.15 3.00
CA PRO A 106 -7.15 7.87 1.75
C PRO A 106 -6.60 9.29 1.93
N SER A 107 -6.64 9.83 3.16
CA SER A 107 -6.07 11.14 3.52
C SER A 107 -4.71 11.05 4.22
N ASN A 108 -4.20 9.84 4.48
CA ASN A 108 -3.00 9.62 5.27
C ASN A 108 -2.02 8.64 4.61
N VAL A 109 -2.49 7.82 3.67
CA VAL A 109 -1.65 6.93 2.87
C VAL A 109 -1.65 7.45 1.44
N TYR A 110 -0.46 7.52 0.86
CA TYR A 110 -0.23 8.03 -0.49
C TYR A 110 0.61 7.04 -1.28
N LEU A 111 0.34 6.96 -2.57
CA LEU A 111 1.01 6.05 -3.48
C LEU A 111 1.42 6.80 -4.74
N ASN A 112 2.73 6.89 -4.99
CA ASN A 112 3.26 7.37 -6.26
C ASN A 112 3.47 6.18 -7.20
N ARG A 113 3.35 6.45 -8.50
CA ARG A 113 3.67 5.47 -9.56
C ARG A 113 5.19 5.47 -9.78
N GLY A 114 5.83 4.32 -9.65
CA GLY A 114 7.21 4.08 -10.07
C GLY A 114 7.27 3.66 -11.54
N ASN A 115 8.47 3.46 -12.06
CA ASN A 115 8.63 3.00 -13.44
C ASN A 115 8.21 1.53 -13.59
N HIS A 116 8.38 0.72 -12.55
CA HIS A 116 7.99 -0.69 -12.53
C HIS A 116 6.47 -0.90 -12.49
N GLU A 117 5.64 0.10 -12.19
CA GLU A 117 4.18 0.01 -12.33
C GLU A 117 3.71 0.31 -13.77
N ASP A 118 4.32 -0.36 -14.76
CA ASP A 118 4.00 -0.25 -16.18
C ASP A 118 3.83 -1.61 -16.85
N HIS A 119 2.84 -1.72 -17.75
CA HIS A 119 2.55 -2.94 -18.47
C HIS A 119 3.74 -3.46 -19.27
N VAL A 120 4.57 -2.59 -19.85
CA VAL A 120 5.72 -3.02 -20.67
C VAL A 120 6.77 -3.75 -19.84
N LEU A 121 6.93 -3.41 -18.56
CA LEU A 121 7.91 -4.04 -17.67
C LEU A 121 7.40 -5.32 -17.00
N ASN A 122 6.08 -5.44 -16.83
CA ASN A 122 5.45 -6.59 -16.14
C ASN A 122 4.89 -7.67 -17.10
N LEU A 123 5.23 -7.60 -18.39
CA LEU A 123 4.78 -8.55 -19.42
C LEU A 123 5.50 -9.91 -19.36
#